data_AF-A0A087TL53-F1
#
_entry.id   AF-A0A087TL53-F1
#
_cell.length_a   1.000
_cell.length_b   1.000
_cell.length_c   1.000
_cell.angle_alpha   90.00
_cell.angle_beta   90.00
_cell.angle_gamma   90.00
#
_symmetry.space_group_name_H-M   'P 1'
#
loop_
_entity.id
_entity.type
_entity.pdbx_description
1 polymer ?
#
loop_
_entity_poly.entity_id
_entity_poly.type
_entity_poly.pdbx_seq_one_letter_code
_entity_poly.pdbx_strand_id
1 'polypeptide(L)'
;MQSALWRNTKKLFHVHQKLNNFLQHIIKIHATMSASVRYFNNRLNDYSGAAVQISKELFKSRCLDYAGHIFRHQTLSADDCDGGLYVGIAGVAYMSYYLSQHSEFVENRVEFLNKSEEYMKCALSYVEQPRIKADKSMQAAFLLGASGTYAVAAVIAKALGKETEYNSCLQTYAAFADICLPVNFLRCGSD
;
A
#
# COMPACT_ATOMS: atom_id res chain seq x y z
N MET A 1 -38.42 6.24 -65.06
CA MET A 1 -37.77 5.36 -64.06
C MET A 1 -36.40 5.86 -63.56
N GLN A 2 -35.53 6.47 -64.38
CA GLN A 2 -34.18 6.90 -63.97
C GLN A 2 -34.12 7.98 -62.86
N SER A 3 -35.11 8.88 -62.77
CA SER A 3 -35.10 10.00 -61.79
C SER A 3 -35.42 9.60 -60.34
N ALA A 4 -36.00 8.42 -60.11
CA ALA A 4 -36.30 7.90 -58.77
C ALA A 4 -35.06 7.20 -58.18
N LEU A 5 -34.34 6.42 -59.00
CA LEU A 5 -33.08 5.78 -58.63
C LEU A 5 -32.01 6.81 -58.25
N TRP A 6 -31.89 7.92 -58.98
CA TRP A 6 -30.90 8.97 -58.71
C TRP A 6 -31.20 9.80 -57.44
N ARG A 7 -32.48 9.93 -57.08
CA ARG A 7 -32.90 10.57 -55.82
C ARG A 7 -32.63 9.67 -54.61
N ASN A 8 -32.79 8.36 -54.76
CA ASN A 8 -32.51 7.40 -53.70
C ASN A 8 -31.01 7.25 -53.44
N THR A 9 -30.15 7.27 -54.46
CA THR A 9 -28.70 7.23 -54.29
C THR A 9 -28.15 8.48 -53.58
N LYS A 10 -28.68 9.68 -53.90
CA LYS A 10 -28.33 10.91 -53.17
C LYS A 10 -28.74 10.89 -51.70
N LYS A 11 -29.92 10.34 -51.38
CA LYS A 11 -30.36 10.17 -49.99
C LYS A 11 -29.46 9.19 -49.23
N LEU A 12 -29.12 8.06 -49.84
CA LEU A 12 -28.20 7.07 -49.26
C LEU A 12 -26.80 7.66 -49.02
N PHE A 13 -26.26 8.43 -49.97
CA PHE A 13 -24.97 9.09 -49.80
C PHE A 13 -24.99 10.12 -48.65
N HIS A 14 -26.07 10.90 -48.54
CA HIS A 14 -26.22 11.88 -47.46
C HIS A 14 -26.39 11.23 -46.08
N VAL A 15 -27.07 10.10 -46.00
CA VAL A 15 -27.19 9.29 -44.77
C VAL A 15 -25.83 8.70 -44.38
N HIS A 16 -25.08 8.15 -45.33
CA HIS A 16 -23.75 7.61 -45.10
C HIS A 16 -22.76 8.68 -44.61
N GLN A 17 -22.81 9.89 -45.19
CA GLN A 17 -21.97 11.01 -44.78
C GLN A 17 -22.31 11.50 -43.37
N LYS A 18 -23.60 11.53 -43.00
CA LYS A 18 -24.03 11.85 -41.63
C LYS A 18 -23.57 10.80 -40.61
N LEU A 19 -23.66 9.52 -40.95
CA LEU A 19 -23.16 8.42 -40.11
C LEU A 19 -21.65 8.50 -39.91
N ASN A 20 -20.88 8.74 -40.96
CA ASN A 20 -19.43 8.91 -40.85
C ASN A 20 -19.04 10.12 -40.00
N ASN A 21 -19.72 11.26 -40.18
CA ASN A 21 -19.47 12.45 -39.35
C ASN A 21 -19.82 12.21 -37.88
N PHE A 22 -20.91 11.49 -37.60
CA PHE A 22 -21.29 11.12 -36.24
C PHE A 22 -20.29 10.14 -35.60
N LEU A 23 -19.83 9.13 -36.34
CA LEU A 23 -18.80 8.20 -35.88
C LEU A 23 -17.47 8.93 -35.61
N GLN A 24 -17.05 9.83 -36.49
CA GLN A 24 -15.84 10.65 -36.30
C GLN A 24 -15.98 11.58 -35.08
N HIS A 25 -17.18 12.09 -34.81
CA HIS A 25 -17.45 12.88 -33.61
C HIS A 25 -17.37 12.04 -32.33
N ILE A 26 -17.91 10.81 -32.33
CA ILE A 26 -17.78 9.87 -31.19
C ILE A 26 -16.33 9.44 -30.96
N ILE A 27 -15.59 9.15 -32.03
CA ILE A 27 -14.15 8.81 -31.96
C ILE A 27 -13.36 10.00 -31.42
N LYS A 28 -13.65 11.22 -31.87
CA LYS A 28 -13.07 12.44 -31.29
C LYS A 28 -13.41 12.58 -29.81
N ILE A 29 -14.68 12.43 -29.42
CA ILE A 29 -15.09 12.51 -28.00
C ILE A 29 -14.31 11.50 -27.15
N HIS A 30 -14.19 10.25 -27.60
CA HIS A 30 -13.38 9.23 -26.91
C HIS A 30 -11.89 9.55 -26.90
N ALA A 31 -11.34 10.15 -27.96
CA ALA A 31 -9.94 10.58 -28.00
C ALA A 31 -9.65 11.81 -27.12
N THR A 32 -10.64 12.68 -26.87
CA THR A 32 -10.54 13.81 -25.93
C THR A 32 -10.71 13.44 -24.46
N MET A 33 -11.05 12.18 -24.14
CA MET A 33 -10.84 11.67 -22.79
C MET A 33 -9.34 11.44 -22.61
N SER A 34 -8.59 12.53 -22.39
CA SER A 34 -7.18 12.46 -22.01
C SER A 34 -7.07 11.43 -20.89
N ALA A 35 -6.25 10.40 -21.10
CA ALA A 35 -5.95 9.43 -20.06
C ALA A 35 -5.71 10.18 -18.75
N SER A 36 -6.46 9.82 -17.70
CA SER A 36 -6.33 10.42 -16.38
C SER A 36 -4.85 10.53 -16.04
N VAL A 37 -4.36 11.77 -16.00
CA VAL A 37 -2.95 12.05 -15.76
C VAL A 37 -2.68 11.64 -14.30
N ARG A 38 -1.82 10.63 -14.10
CA ARG A 38 -1.54 10.02 -12.78
C ARG A 38 -0.58 10.85 -11.92
N TYR A 39 -0.56 12.16 -12.11
CA TYR A 39 0.29 13.08 -11.35
C TYR A 39 -0.39 14.44 -11.17
N PHE A 40 -0.03 15.14 -10.10
CA PHE A 40 -0.36 16.55 -9.93
C PHE A 40 0.76 17.40 -10.54
N ASN A 41 0.39 18.52 -11.17
CA ASN A 41 1.38 19.49 -11.64
C ASN A 41 2.12 20.07 -10.43
N ASN A 42 3.42 19.76 -10.30
CA ASN A 42 4.27 20.32 -9.26
C ASN A 42 4.35 21.84 -9.45
N ARG A 43 3.86 22.60 -8.45
CA ARG A 43 3.89 24.07 -8.45
C ARG A 43 5.08 24.63 -7.67
N LEU A 44 5.93 23.76 -7.12
CA LEU A 44 7.12 24.16 -6.40
C LEU A 44 8.21 24.53 -7.41
N ASN A 45 8.98 25.56 -7.09
CA ASN A 45 10.14 25.92 -7.88
C ASN A 45 11.17 24.81 -7.84
N ASP A 46 11.86 24.60 -8.97
CA ASP A 46 12.98 23.68 -9.03
C ASP A 46 14.14 24.17 -8.17
N TYR A 47 15.03 23.25 -7.79
CA TYR A 47 16.20 23.56 -7.00
C TYR A 47 17.15 24.49 -7.76
N SER A 48 17.46 25.64 -7.19
CA SER A 48 18.25 26.70 -7.84
C SER A 48 19.77 26.55 -7.70
N GLY A 49 20.26 25.50 -7.04
CA GLY A 49 21.69 25.35 -6.71
C GLY A 49 22.15 26.14 -5.48
N ALA A 50 21.27 26.93 -4.86
CA ALA A 50 21.58 27.68 -3.63
C ALA A 50 21.51 26.80 -2.37
N ALA A 51 22.04 27.27 -1.24
CA ALA A 51 21.87 26.60 0.04
C ALA A 51 20.38 26.62 0.46
N VAL A 52 19.83 25.46 0.84
CA VAL A 52 18.44 25.32 1.31
C VAL A 52 18.44 25.18 2.82
N GLN A 53 17.65 26.01 3.48
CA GLN A 53 17.38 25.89 4.92
C GLN A 53 16.20 24.95 5.12
N ILE A 54 16.47 23.79 5.73
CA ILE A 54 15.44 22.79 6.06
C ILE A 54 15.12 22.93 7.54
N SER A 55 13.91 23.38 7.88
CA SER A 55 13.47 23.45 9.28
C SER A 55 13.22 22.05 9.82
N LYS A 56 14.16 21.54 10.61
CA LYS A 56 14.07 20.21 11.24
C LYS A 56 12.88 20.14 12.19
N GLU A 57 12.60 21.22 12.90
CA GLU A 57 11.51 21.37 13.86
C GLU A 57 10.14 21.24 13.17
N LEU A 58 9.98 21.88 12.01
CA LEU A 58 8.75 21.77 11.22
C LEU A 58 8.47 20.33 10.80
N PHE A 59 9.48 19.62 10.30
CA PHE A 59 9.32 18.23 9.89
C PHE A 59 9.11 17.30 11.08
N LYS A 60 9.79 17.54 12.20
CA LYS A 60 9.55 16.82 13.46
C LYS A 60 8.09 16.97 13.89
N SER A 61 7.57 18.19 13.94
CA SER A 61 6.15 18.45 14.27
C SER A 61 5.21 17.72 13.32
N ARG A 62 5.45 17.80 12.00
CA ARG A 62 4.60 17.12 11.01
C ARG A 62 4.61 15.61 11.16
N CYS A 63 5.75 14.99 11.45
CA CYS A 63 5.83 13.55 11.71
C CYS A 63 4.96 13.16 12.93
N LEU A 64 5.04 13.94 14.01
CA LEU A 64 4.21 13.71 15.20
C LEU A 64 2.72 13.88 14.89
N ASP A 65 2.36 14.92 14.14
CA ASP A 65 0.98 15.19 13.74
C ASP A 65 0.40 14.05 12.88
N TYR A 66 1.18 13.56 11.90
CA TYR A 66 0.75 12.44 11.07
C TYR A 66 0.65 11.13 11.85
N ALA A 67 1.63 10.82 12.71
CA ALA A 67 1.55 9.64 13.57
C ALA A 67 0.33 9.70 14.49
N GLY A 68 0.09 10.85 15.13
CA GLY A 68 -1.09 11.07 15.97
C GLY A 68 -2.41 10.98 15.20
N HIS A 69 -2.45 11.45 13.95
CA HIS A 69 -3.62 11.29 13.08
C HIS A 69 -3.85 9.80 12.76
N ILE A 70 -2.81 9.06 12.41
CA ILE A 70 -2.91 7.61 12.16
C ILE A 70 -3.43 6.91 13.42
N PHE A 71 -2.86 7.17 14.60
CA PHE A 71 -3.29 6.51 15.84
C PHE A 71 -4.73 6.80 16.25
N ARG A 72 -5.27 7.96 15.84
CA ARG A 72 -6.65 8.34 16.13
C ARG A 72 -7.66 7.65 15.20
N HIS A 73 -7.27 7.37 13.96
CA HIS A 73 -8.18 6.93 12.91
C HIS A 73 -7.99 5.48 12.46
N GLN A 74 -6.80 4.91 12.68
CA GLN A 74 -6.52 3.51 12.40
C GLN A 74 -7.11 2.62 13.48
N THR A 75 -8.05 1.75 13.10
CA THR A 75 -8.69 0.83 14.06
C THR A 75 -7.91 -0.48 14.18
N LEU A 76 -8.34 -1.34 15.11
CA LEU A 76 -7.75 -2.65 15.42
C LEU A 76 -8.68 -3.78 14.93
N SER A 77 -9.37 -3.58 13.82
CA SER A 77 -10.27 -4.59 13.27
C SER A 77 -9.48 -5.67 12.51
N ALA A 78 -10.12 -6.82 12.28
CA ALA A 78 -9.52 -7.86 11.43
C ALA A 78 -9.32 -7.38 9.98
N ASP A 79 -10.20 -6.49 9.48
CA ASP A 79 -10.09 -5.91 8.14
C ASP A 79 -8.86 -5.00 8.03
N ASP A 80 -8.52 -4.29 9.11
CA ASP A 80 -7.31 -3.47 9.19
C ASP A 80 -6.02 -4.31 9.27
N CYS A 81 -6.12 -5.59 9.62
CA CYS A 81 -4.98 -6.51 9.62
C CYS A 81 -4.67 -7.05 8.23
N ASP A 82 -5.63 -7.01 7.31
CA ASP A 82 -5.46 -7.57 5.98
C ASP A 82 -4.44 -6.77 5.17
N GLY A 83 -3.52 -7.49 4.51
CA GLY A 83 -2.41 -6.89 3.77
C GLY A 83 -1.14 -6.58 4.60
N GLY A 84 -1.01 -7.14 5.80
CA GLY A 84 0.27 -7.27 6.50
C GLY A 84 1.02 -5.96 6.73
N LEU A 85 2.31 -5.94 6.39
CA LEU A 85 3.16 -4.74 6.43
C LEU A 85 2.85 -3.75 5.29
N TYR A 86 2.28 -4.21 4.19
CA TYR A 86 2.09 -3.40 2.98
C TYR A 86 0.98 -2.37 3.16
N VAL A 87 -0.20 -2.82 3.55
CA VAL A 87 -1.40 -1.97 3.71
C VAL A 87 -2.15 -2.20 5.02
N GLY A 88 -1.72 -3.16 5.84
CA GLY A 88 -2.35 -3.48 7.11
C GLY A 88 -1.66 -2.84 8.33
N ILE A 89 -2.24 -3.10 9.51
CA ILE A 89 -1.75 -2.52 10.77
C ILE A 89 -0.39 -3.05 11.23
N ALA A 90 0.12 -4.15 10.68
CA ALA A 90 1.51 -4.54 10.93
C ALA A 90 2.46 -3.46 10.38
N GLY A 91 2.12 -2.81 9.26
CA GLY A 91 2.86 -1.68 8.71
C GLY A 91 2.81 -0.46 9.62
N VAL A 92 1.65 -0.19 10.22
CA VAL A 92 1.49 0.88 11.22
C VAL A 92 2.30 0.59 12.49
N ALA A 93 2.32 -0.67 12.93
CA ALA A 93 3.18 -1.11 14.03
C ALA A 93 4.66 -0.87 13.71
N TYR A 94 5.10 -1.22 12.50
CA TYR A 94 6.47 -0.99 12.05
C TYR A 94 6.81 0.50 11.96
N MET A 95 5.92 1.34 11.43
CA MET A 95 6.08 2.80 11.41
C MET A 95 6.30 3.34 12.82
N SER A 96 5.47 2.92 13.79
CA SER A 96 5.59 3.36 15.18
C SER A 96 6.93 2.91 15.80
N TYR A 97 7.33 1.66 15.59
CA TYR A 97 8.64 1.16 16.01
C TYR A 97 9.80 1.96 15.38
N TYR A 98 9.71 2.26 14.09
CA TYR A 98 10.73 3.01 13.38
C TYR A 98 10.91 4.41 13.97
N LEU A 99 9.81 5.11 14.25
CA LEU A 99 9.83 6.42 14.92
C LEU A 99 10.45 6.31 16.32
N SER A 100 10.19 5.24 17.06
CA SER A 100 10.75 5.05 18.40
C SER A 100 12.28 4.82 18.41
N GLN A 101 12.86 4.38 17.29
CA GLN A 101 14.32 4.21 17.17
C GLN A 101 15.04 5.51 16.78
N HIS A 102 14.31 6.52 16.32
CA HIS A 102 14.92 7.74 15.81
C HIS A 102 15.24 8.72 16.94
N SER A 103 16.47 9.24 16.96
CA SER A 103 16.97 10.12 18.04
C SER A 103 16.12 11.38 18.25
N GLU A 104 15.60 11.94 17.17
CA GLU A 104 14.73 13.13 17.18
C GLU A 104 13.43 12.93 17.98
N PHE A 105 12.98 11.69 18.21
CA PHE A 105 11.73 11.38 18.89
C PHE A 105 11.94 10.64 20.23
N VAL A 106 13.09 10.82 20.87
CA VAL A 106 13.41 10.14 22.14
C VAL A 106 12.35 10.37 23.23
N GLU A 107 11.75 11.56 23.28
CA GLU A 107 10.69 11.94 24.23
C GLU A 107 9.40 11.14 24.01
N ASN A 108 9.11 10.72 22.76
CA ASN A 108 7.94 9.94 22.39
C ASN A 108 8.23 8.43 22.29
N ARG A 109 9.47 7.99 22.57
CA ARG A 109 9.90 6.60 22.36
C ARG A 109 8.98 5.59 23.02
N VAL A 110 8.58 5.85 24.27
CA VAL A 110 7.71 4.94 25.04
C VAL A 110 6.32 4.86 24.42
N GLU A 111 5.73 5.99 24.06
CA GLU A 111 4.43 6.05 23.41
C GLU A 111 4.44 5.27 22.09
N PHE A 112 5.47 5.49 21.28
CA PHE A 112 5.61 4.80 20.00
C PHE A 112 5.83 3.30 20.14
N LEU A 113 6.61 2.84 21.12
CA LEU A 113 6.75 1.41 21.38
C LEU A 113 5.43 0.79 21.87
N ASN A 114 4.69 1.47 22.73
CA ASN A 114 3.38 1.00 23.20
C ASN A 114 2.39 0.88 22.04
N LYS A 115 2.33 1.89 21.15
CA LYS A 115 1.49 1.83 19.94
C LYS A 115 1.92 0.72 19.00
N SER A 116 3.22 0.55 18.81
CA SER A 116 3.76 -0.55 18.01
C SER A 116 3.33 -1.91 18.54
N GLU A 117 3.42 -2.13 19.85
CA GLU A 117 2.96 -3.34 20.51
C GLU A 117 1.45 -3.58 20.35
N GLU A 118 0.63 -2.53 20.54
CA GLU A 118 -0.82 -2.58 20.42
C GLU A 118 -1.27 -3.08 19.04
N TYR A 119 -0.78 -2.44 17.98
CA TYR A 119 -1.08 -2.85 16.60
C TYR A 119 -0.54 -4.24 16.28
N MET A 120 0.69 -4.56 16.74
CA MET A 120 1.32 -5.84 16.45
C MET A 120 0.60 -7.02 17.11
N LYS A 121 0.07 -6.86 18.32
CA LYS A 121 -0.76 -7.89 18.97
C LYS A 121 -1.96 -8.28 18.12
N CYS A 122 -2.63 -7.28 17.55
CA CYS A 122 -3.79 -7.50 16.68
C CYS A 122 -3.36 -8.18 15.37
N ALA A 123 -2.28 -7.70 14.74
CA ALA A 123 -1.72 -8.32 13.53
C ALA A 123 -1.30 -9.79 13.73
N LEU A 124 -0.65 -10.11 14.85
CA LEU A 124 -0.28 -11.49 15.21
C LEU A 124 -1.52 -12.38 15.39
N SER A 125 -2.56 -11.88 16.06
CA SER A 125 -3.82 -12.60 16.20
C SER A 125 -4.48 -12.90 14.84
N TYR A 126 -4.37 -11.97 13.89
CA TYR A 126 -4.88 -12.15 12.53
C TYR A 126 -4.14 -13.26 11.76
N VAL A 127 -2.80 -13.24 11.75
CA VAL A 127 -2.01 -14.23 11.00
C VAL A 127 -2.09 -15.63 11.60
N GLU A 128 -2.47 -15.74 12.87
CA GLU A 128 -2.73 -17.00 13.56
C GLU A 128 -4.12 -17.60 13.29
N GLN A 129 -5.00 -16.89 12.55
CA GLN A 129 -6.29 -17.45 12.16
C GLN A 129 -6.11 -18.71 11.29
N PRO A 130 -6.91 -19.78 11.49
CA PRO A 130 -6.75 -21.04 10.75
C PRO A 130 -6.72 -20.88 9.23
N ARG A 131 -7.53 -19.96 8.68
CA ARG A 131 -7.56 -19.66 7.24
C ARG A 131 -6.22 -19.10 6.72
N ILE A 132 -5.55 -18.26 7.52
CA ILE A 132 -4.30 -17.62 7.13
C ILE A 132 -3.14 -18.60 7.28
N LYS A 133 -3.14 -19.43 8.33
CA LYS A 133 -2.13 -20.49 8.54
C LYS A 133 -2.17 -21.57 7.45
N ALA A 134 -3.35 -21.83 6.88
CA ALA A 134 -3.50 -22.80 5.80
C ALA A 134 -2.97 -22.29 4.44
N ASP A 135 -2.83 -20.97 4.27
CA ASP A 135 -2.38 -20.37 3.02
C ASP A 135 -0.86 -20.15 3.02
N LYS A 136 -0.14 -20.98 2.26
CA LYS A 136 1.33 -20.89 2.15
C LYS A 136 1.81 -19.56 1.59
N SER A 137 1.04 -18.92 0.70
CA SER A 137 1.42 -17.62 0.15
C SER A 137 1.39 -16.56 1.25
N MET A 138 0.36 -16.59 2.08
CA MET A 138 0.24 -15.70 3.23
C MET A 138 1.26 -16.04 4.33
N GLN A 139 1.67 -17.29 4.50
CA GLN A 139 2.70 -17.63 5.49
C GLN A 139 4.09 -17.15 5.06
N ALA A 140 4.46 -17.35 3.78
CA ALA A 140 5.78 -17.01 3.27
C ALA A 140 5.98 -15.51 3.00
N ALA A 141 4.93 -14.80 2.56
CA ALA A 141 5.02 -13.40 2.15
C ALA A 141 5.46 -12.47 3.29
N PHE A 142 6.41 -11.58 2.99
CA PHE A 142 6.94 -10.63 3.97
C PHE A 142 6.00 -9.44 4.13
N LEU A 143 5.74 -8.74 3.03
CA LEU A 143 4.93 -7.52 2.97
C LEU A 143 3.46 -7.80 3.22
N LEU A 144 2.91 -8.87 2.65
CA LEU A 144 1.48 -9.17 2.72
C LEU A 144 1.13 -10.22 3.78
N GLY A 145 2.13 -10.86 4.39
CA GLY A 145 1.94 -12.12 5.10
C GLY A 145 2.48 -12.19 6.52
N ALA A 146 2.47 -13.42 7.03
CA ALA A 146 2.85 -13.77 8.38
C ALA A 146 4.35 -13.61 8.62
N SER A 147 5.20 -13.91 7.62
CA SER A 147 6.65 -13.87 7.81
C SER A 147 7.12 -12.46 8.19
N GLY A 148 6.70 -11.42 7.48
CA GLY A 148 7.06 -10.04 7.85
C GLY A 148 6.39 -9.59 9.14
N THR A 149 5.16 -10.03 9.41
CA THR A 149 4.49 -9.75 10.70
C THR A 149 5.30 -10.30 11.88
N TYR A 150 5.76 -11.55 11.80
CA TYR A 150 6.60 -12.17 12.83
C TYR A 150 8.01 -11.56 12.91
N ALA A 151 8.60 -11.21 11.78
CA ALA A 151 9.90 -10.52 11.76
C ALA A 151 9.84 -9.18 12.49
N VAL A 152 8.81 -8.37 12.21
CA VAL A 152 8.61 -7.08 12.86
C VAL A 152 8.22 -7.26 14.33
N ALA A 153 7.39 -8.25 14.66
CA ALA A 153 7.06 -8.57 16.04
C ALA A 153 8.30 -8.89 16.87
N ALA A 154 9.26 -9.64 16.30
CA ALA A 154 10.52 -9.95 16.98
C ALA A 154 11.30 -8.67 17.34
N VAL A 155 11.50 -7.75 16.39
CA VAL A 155 12.28 -6.53 16.66
C VAL A 155 11.57 -5.58 17.64
N ILE A 156 10.23 -5.53 17.61
CA ILE A 156 9.43 -4.78 18.60
C ILE A 156 9.60 -5.40 19.99
N ALA A 157 9.43 -6.72 20.12
CA ALA A 157 9.61 -7.43 21.38
C ALA A 157 11.02 -7.22 21.95
N LYS A 158 12.05 -7.25 21.09
CA LYS A 158 13.43 -6.97 21.49
C LYS A 158 13.59 -5.55 22.04
N ALA A 159 13.02 -4.54 21.37
CA ALA A 159 13.10 -3.15 21.81
C ALA A 159 12.31 -2.85 23.10
N LEU A 160 11.31 -3.68 23.40
CA LEU A 160 10.55 -3.68 24.66
C LEU A 160 11.22 -4.50 25.78
N GLY A 161 12.34 -5.18 25.50
CA GLY A 161 13.03 -6.03 26.48
C GLY A 161 12.32 -7.37 26.76
N LYS A 162 11.46 -7.82 25.86
CA LYS A 162 10.66 -9.05 26.01
C LYS A 162 11.32 -10.24 25.34
N GLU A 163 12.37 -10.76 25.98
CA GLU A 163 13.21 -11.82 25.38
C GLU A 163 12.45 -13.09 25.01
N THR A 164 11.47 -13.52 25.80
CA THR A 164 10.67 -14.72 25.48
C THR A 164 9.86 -14.52 24.20
N GLU A 165 9.19 -13.37 24.07
CA GLU A 165 8.41 -13.03 22.86
C GLU A 165 9.32 -12.86 21.64
N TYR A 166 10.48 -12.20 21.82
CA TYR A 166 11.49 -12.05 20.78
C TYR A 166 11.95 -13.40 20.24
N ASN A 167 12.38 -14.32 21.10
CA ASN A 167 12.87 -15.62 20.69
C ASN A 167 11.77 -16.46 20.01
N SER A 168 10.55 -16.41 20.54
CA SER A 168 9.39 -17.12 19.95
C SER A 168 9.06 -16.59 18.54
N CYS A 169 9.00 -15.27 18.37
CA CYS A 169 8.74 -14.66 17.07
C CYS A 169 9.87 -14.94 16.08
N LEU A 170 11.13 -14.87 16.52
CA LEU A 170 12.29 -15.16 15.69
C LEU A 170 12.32 -16.63 15.23
N GLN A 171 12.02 -17.57 16.11
CA GLN A 171 11.93 -18.99 15.77
C GLN A 171 10.80 -19.25 14.77
N THR A 172 9.64 -18.63 14.97
CA THR A 172 8.50 -18.75 14.06
C THR A 172 8.83 -18.17 12.68
N TYR A 173 9.45 -16.98 12.64
CA TYR A 173 9.92 -16.38 11.40
C TYR A 173 10.90 -17.30 10.65
N ALA A 174 11.88 -17.86 11.34
CA ALA A 174 12.86 -18.78 10.75
C ALA A 174 12.20 -20.05 10.18
N ALA A 175 11.14 -20.56 10.83
CA ALA A 175 10.42 -21.74 10.37
C ALA A 175 9.68 -21.53 9.02
N PHE A 176 9.37 -20.28 8.64
CA PHE A 176 8.77 -20.02 7.32
C PHE A 176 9.71 -20.34 6.16
N ALA A 177 11.02 -20.42 6.39
CA ALA A 177 11.98 -20.83 5.36
C ALA A 177 11.65 -22.21 4.76
N ASP A 178 11.13 -23.13 5.57
CA ASP A 178 10.76 -24.48 5.13
C ASP A 178 9.65 -24.48 4.07
N ILE A 179 8.77 -23.46 4.11
CA ILE A 179 7.70 -23.28 3.12
C ILE A 179 8.29 -22.95 1.75
N CYS A 180 9.41 -22.23 1.70
CA CYS A 180 10.04 -21.74 0.48
C CYS A 180 11.04 -22.74 -0.13
N LEU A 181 11.38 -23.83 0.57
CA LEU A 181 12.33 -24.85 0.08
C LEU A 181 11.88 -25.57 -1.21
N PRO A 182 10.59 -25.92 -1.41
CA PRO A 182 10.17 -26.57 -2.64
C PRO A 182 10.34 -25.65 -3.86
N VAL A 183 10.90 -26.20 -4.95
CA VAL A 183 11.19 -25.45 -6.21
C VAL A 183 9.98 -24.68 -6.76
N ASN A 184 8.77 -25.20 -6.57
CA ASN A 184 7.52 -24.58 -7.01
C ASN A 184 6.57 -24.32 -5.83
N PHE A 185 7.08 -23.81 -4.71
CA PHE A 185 6.26 -23.61 -3.51
C PHE A 185 5.06 -22.66 -3.75
N LEU A 186 5.17 -21.72 -4.70
CA LEU A 186 4.08 -20.89 -5.19
C LEU A 186 4.02 -20.86 -6.72
N ARG A 187 2.79 -20.82 -7.26
CA ARG A 187 2.54 -20.78 -8.70
C ARG A 187 2.82 -19.41 -9.32
N CYS A 188 2.62 -18.33 -8.57
CA CYS A 188 2.63 -16.96 -9.07
C CYS A 188 3.80 -16.11 -8.52
N GLY A 189 4.77 -16.72 -7.83
CA GLY A 189 5.76 -16.00 -7.04
C GLY A 189 5.18 -15.36 -5.77
N SER A 190 6.08 -14.86 -4.92
CA SER A 190 5.81 -14.02 -3.76
C SER A 190 6.97 -13.04 -3.64
N ASP A 191 6.79 -12.00 -2.84
CA ASP A 191 7.88 -11.16 -2.34
C ASP A 191 8.86 -11.92 -1.45
#